data_AF-A0A7V9MZ80-F1
#
_entry.id   AF-A0A7V9MZ80-F1
#
_cell.length_a   1.000
_cell.length_b   1.000
_cell.length_c   1.000
_cell.angle_alpha   90.00
_cell.angle_beta   90.00
_cell.angle_gamma   90.00
#
_symmetry.space_group_name_H-M   'P 1'
#
loop_
_entity.id
_entity.type
_entity.pdbx_description
1 polymer ?
#
loop_
_entity_poly.entity_id
_entity_poly.type
_entity_poly.pdbx_seq_one_letter_code
_entity_poly.pdbx_strand_id
1 'polypeptide(L)'
;MVTLGSTTLLISDASFSGLISGPGKLQISNTGSAAIFSGANTYSGGTTLSDASVSIGNAGALGSGTIDISNGTLSSTASGTLANDINLGISYCCFSPPRTFLAHLEVAPGQTLTLAGAVQIGGDGAIFGSSSNSGTIVFAPSSASAGTFVKFEVAGGTLKAGNTQLGAVTSAVYGVQVDAGAVLDLANYPTTINQLGGDGQVKIDGATLRLGYSTFAGTIVGTGMLELSNSRGQPTQLLGSNTYAGGTVIDSDAILQLGSGGTSGSIAGNVANSGLFTVNRSDSYTFSSVISGSGALRQSGSGTTILTGANTYTGGTTISSGTLQIGNGGTSGSISGNIVNNATLIFNRSDSVNTFGQVISGTGTLVQMGTGTLTLAGTNTYSGGTIVSAGTLQANNGLGTGDVTINGGTVSVIRRTFSLGALQGGGGTLEMSGSFLTFISEKSTTFAGTIVDSLSGQLTKAGGGILTLTGPTTTPAAPCLPARAPCSWERAAACPMAVRSPSMAACWI
;
A
#
# COMPACT_ATOMS: atom_id res chain seq x y z
N MET A 1 -56.58 -19.11 10.74
CA MET A 1 -56.34 -19.16 9.29
C MET A 1 -57.03 -17.95 8.68
N VAL A 2 -56.33 -17.18 7.85
CA VAL A 2 -56.86 -16.01 7.13
C VAL A 2 -56.77 -16.32 5.64
N THR A 3 -57.85 -16.12 4.89
CA THR A 3 -57.87 -16.30 3.43
C THR A 3 -58.15 -14.97 2.77
N LEU A 4 -57.18 -14.46 2.02
CA LEU A 4 -57.27 -13.21 1.29
C LEU A 4 -57.99 -13.45 -0.05
N GLY A 5 -58.87 -12.53 -0.43
CA GLY A 5 -59.30 -12.38 -1.82
C GLY A 5 -58.24 -11.64 -2.63
N SER A 6 -58.64 -10.78 -3.55
CA SER A 6 -57.72 -9.84 -4.24
C SER A 6 -57.36 -8.60 -3.40
N THR A 7 -57.59 -8.65 -2.08
CA THR A 7 -57.50 -7.50 -1.18
C THR A 7 -56.11 -7.39 -0.52
N THR A 8 -55.84 -6.22 0.06
CA THR A 8 -54.64 -5.97 0.87
C THR A 8 -54.97 -6.15 2.35
N LEU A 9 -54.19 -6.95 3.07
CA LEU A 9 -54.27 -7.01 4.53
C LEU A 9 -53.20 -6.09 5.14
N LEU A 10 -53.66 -5.12 5.92
CA LEU A 10 -52.80 -4.21 6.68
C LEU A 10 -52.46 -4.82 8.04
N ILE A 11 -51.19 -4.81 8.41
CA ILE A 11 -50.70 -5.33 9.70
C ILE A 11 -49.86 -4.24 10.37
N SER A 12 -50.29 -3.77 11.53
CA SER A 12 -49.65 -2.63 12.20
C SER A 12 -48.81 -2.94 13.43
N ASP A 13 -49.04 -4.05 14.15
CA ASP A 13 -48.21 -4.49 15.31
C ASP A 13 -48.69 -5.86 15.82
N ALA A 14 -48.34 -6.96 15.14
CA ALA A 14 -48.74 -8.30 15.59
C ALA A 14 -47.71 -9.37 15.27
N SER A 15 -47.48 -10.30 16.20
CA SER A 15 -46.89 -11.60 15.91
C SER A 15 -47.99 -12.51 15.35
N PHE A 16 -47.70 -13.17 14.23
CA PHE A 16 -48.65 -14.03 13.54
C PHE A 16 -48.04 -15.41 13.28
N SER A 17 -48.56 -16.42 13.98
CA SER A 17 -48.16 -17.82 13.83
C SER A 17 -49.16 -18.66 13.00
N GLY A 18 -50.27 -18.06 12.58
CA GLY A 18 -51.29 -18.74 11.78
C GLY A 18 -50.91 -18.90 10.30
N LEU A 19 -51.82 -19.50 9.52
CA LEU A 19 -51.74 -19.56 8.05
C LEU A 19 -52.51 -18.39 7.42
N ILE A 20 -51.88 -17.65 6.51
CA ILE A 20 -52.48 -16.73 5.53
C ILE A 20 -52.38 -17.37 4.14
N SER A 21 -53.47 -17.32 3.37
CA SER A 21 -53.58 -17.91 2.02
C SER A 21 -54.35 -16.99 1.07
N GLY A 22 -54.33 -17.29 -0.25
CA GLY A 22 -55.13 -16.58 -1.27
C GLY A 22 -54.35 -15.51 -2.08
N PRO A 23 -54.92 -14.95 -3.15
CA PRO A 23 -54.18 -14.13 -4.11
C PRO A 23 -53.82 -12.71 -3.63
N GLY A 24 -54.30 -12.31 -2.45
CA GLY A 24 -54.11 -10.96 -1.91
C GLY A 24 -52.69 -10.69 -1.42
N LYS A 25 -52.43 -9.42 -1.05
CA LYS A 25 -51.12 -8.92 -0.63
C LYS A 25 -51.10 -8.52 0.84
N LEU A 26 -49.92 -8.53 1.45
CA LEU A 26 -49.70 -7.97 2.79
C LEU A 26 -49.03 -6.60 2.71
N GLN A 27 -49.45 -5.68 3.56
CA GLN A 27 -48.72 -4.45 3.81
C GLN A 27 -48.54 -4.29 5.32
N ILE A 28 -47.29 -4.16 5.73
CA ILE A 28 -46.86 -4.13 7.12
C ILE A 28 -46.28 -2.76 7.41
N SER A 29 -46.76 -2.12 8.47
CA SER A 29 -46.28 -0.82 8.94
C SER A 29 -46.28 -0.82 10.47
N ASN A 30 -45.12 -1.03 11.10
CA ASN A 30 -44.99 -1.07 12.55
C ASN A 30 -43.87 -0.15 13.04
N THR A 31 -44.18 0.73 14.00
CA THR A 31 -43.19 1.64 14.62
C THR A 31 -42.57 1.04 15.90
N GLY A 32 -42.92 -0.21 16.23
CA GLY A 32 -42.54 -0.92 17.45
C GLY A 32 -41.70 -2.18 17.22
N SER A 33 -42.00 -3.26 17.95
CA SER A 33 -41.27 -4.53 17.87
C SER A 33 -41.52 -5.24 16.53
N ALA A 34 -40.53 -6.02 16.08
CA ALA A 34 -40.64 -6.75 14.82
C ALA A 34 -41.87 -7.68 14.81
N ALA A 35 -42.66 -7.61 13.72
CA ALA A 35 -43.76 -8.54 13.50
C ALA A 35 -43.18 -9.93 13.20
N ILE A 36 -43.54 -10.94 13.99
CA ILE A 36 -42.97 -12.29 13.87
C ILE A 36 -43.91 -13.16 13.03
N PHE A 37 -43.42 -13.71 11.92
CA PHE A 37 -44.13 -14.67 11.07
C PHE A 37 -43.44 -16.03 11.14
N SER A 38 -44.06 -16.97 11.86
CA SER A 38 -43.51 -18.32 12.03
C SER A 38 -44.25 -19.40 11.24
N GLY A 39 -45.48 -19.13 10.77
CA GLY A 39 -46.23 -20.04 9.89
C GLY A 39 -45.71 -20.03 8.45
N ALA A 40 -45.86 -21.14 7.71
CA ALA A 40 -45.57 -21.18 6.27
C ALA A 40 -46.83 -20.72 5.50
N ASN A 41 -46.79 -19.52 4.95
CA ASN A 41 -47.92 -18.86 4.30
C ASN A 41 -48.00 -19.19 2.80
N THR A 42 -49.20 -19.10 2.21
CA THR A 42 -49.46 -19.49 0.80
C THR A 42 -50.16 -18.38 0.00
N TYR A 43 -50.19 -17.15 0.53
CA TYR A 43 -50.67 -16.02 -0.26
C TYR A 43 -49.69 -15.67 -1.39
N SER A 44 -50.16 -15.01 -2.45
CA SER A 44 -49.36 -14.79 -3.67
C SER A 44 -49.28 -13.34 -4.16
N GLY A 45 -49.94 -12.41 -3.50
CA GLY A 45 -49.95 -10.99 -3.91
C GLY A 45 -48.70 -10.21 -3.50
N GLY A 46 -47.73 -10.84 -2.83
CA GLY A 46 -46.54 -10.18 -2.31
C GLY A 46 -46.70 -9.53 -0.93
N THR A 47 -45.62 -8.95 -0.44
CA THR A 47 -45.51 -8.35 0.90
C THR A 47 -44.79 -7.01 0.81
N THR A 48 -45.40 -5.94 1.32
CA THR A 48 -44.75 -4.62 1.42
C THR A 48 -44.45 -4.30 2.88
N LEU A 49 -43.20 -3.92 3.18
CA LEU A 49 -42.75 -3.39 4.46
C LEU A 49 -42.54 -1.88 4.29
N SER A 50 -43.30 -1.07 5.01
CA SER A 50 -43.19 0.39 4.99
C SER A 50 -42.92 0.89 6.40
N ASP A 51 -41.71 1.41 6.64
CA ASP A 51 -41.23 1.81 7.97
C ASP A 51 -41.38 0.69 9.00
N ALA A 52 -41.07 -0.56 8.59
CA ALA A 52 -41.47 -1.76 9.31
C ALA A 52 -40.33 -2.76 9.55
N SER A 53 -40.36 -3.41 10.73
CA SER A 53 -39.49 -4.54 11.06
C SER A 53 -40.30 -5.84 11.09
N VAL A 54 -39.81 -6.87 10.38
CA VAL A 54 -40.41 -8.20 10.28
C VAL A 54 -39.35 -9.25 10.61
N SER A 55 -39.75 -10.29 11.34
CA SER A 55 -38.93 -11.46 11.60
C SER A 55 -39.60 -12.72 11.07
N ILE A 56 -38.92 -13.46 10.19
CA ILE A 56 -39.41 -14.71 9.62
C ILE A 56 -38.77 -15.90 10.35
N GLY A 57 -39.60 -16.89 10.67
CA GLY A 57 -39.19 -18.17 11.27
C GLY A 57 -38.94 -19.28 10.25
N ASN A 58 -39.30 -19.06 8.98
CA ASN A 58 -39.08 -20.00 7.88
C ASN A 58 -39.15 -19.25 6.53
N ALA A 59 -38.63 -19.86 5.46
CA ALA A 59 -38.59 -19.23 4.13
C ALA A 59 -39.97 -19.03 3.46
N GLY A 60 -40.99 -19.80 3.85
CA GLY A 60 -42.36 -19.63 3.37
C GLY A 60 -43.18 -18.61 4.17
N ALA A 61 -42.58 -17.93 5.15
CA ALA A 61 -43.30 -17.04 6.06
C ALA A 61 -43.96 -15.86 5.36
N LEU A 62 -43.45 -15.43 4.21
CA LEU A 62 -43.97 -14.28 3.47
C LEU A 62 -44.70 -14.66 2.18
N GLY A 63 -45.17 -15.90 2.07
CA GLY A 63 -45.89 -16.39 0.90
C GLY A 63 -45.05 -16.28 -0.38
N SER A 64 -45.72 -16.10 -1.51
CA SER A 64 -45.13 -15.89 -2.83
C SER A 64 -45.42 -14.47 -3.34
N GLY A 65 -44.77 -14.11 -4.45
CA GLY A 65 -44.80 -12.75 -5.00
C GLY A 65 -43.66 -11.88 -4.47
N THR A 66 -43.65 -10.62 -4.87
CA THR A 66 -42.56 -9.68 -4.56
C THR A 66 -42.59 -9.23 -3.10
N ILE A 67 -41.40 -9.10 -2.50
CA ILE A 67 -41.19 -8.48 -1.19
C ILE A 67 -40.61 -7.08 -1.42
N ASP A 68 -41.40 -6.05 -1.12
CA ASP A 68 -40.97 -4.65 -1.22
C ASP A 68 -40.58 -4.14 0.17
N ILE A 69 -39.32 -3.76 0.36
CA ILE A 69 -38.83 -3.18 1.61
C ILE A 69 -38.53 -1.70 1.39
N SER A 70 -39.43 -0.87 1.90
CA SER A 70 -39.34 0.59 1.88
C SER A 70 -39.09 1.10 3.31
N ASN A 71 -37.81 1.24 3.65
CA ASN A 71 -37.33 1.61 4.99
C ASN A 71 -37.77 0.64 6.08
N GLY A 72 -36.89 -0.28 6.48
CA GLY A 72 -37.29 -1.33 7.40
C GLY A 72 -36.39 -2.54 7.36
N THR A 73 -36.66 -3.49 8.25
CA THR A 73 -35.81 -4.66 8.45
C THR A 73 -36.59 -5.93 8.19
N LEU A 74 -36.10 -6.75 7.27
CA LEU A 74 -36.47 -8.16 7.17
C LEU A 74 -35.38 -9.00 7.83
N SER A 75 -35.71 -9.59 8.98
CA SER A 75 -34.82 -10.51 9.70
C SER A 75 -35.27 -11.95 9.52
N SER A 76 -34.34 -12.89 9.43
CA SER A 76 -34.62 -14.33 9.47
C SER A 76 -34.00 -14.99 10.69
N THR A 77 -34.79 -15.78 11.40
CA THR A 77 -34.36 -16.57 12.57
C THR A 77 -34.07 -18.03 12.23
N ALA A 78 -34.27 -18.44 10.98
CA ALA A 78 -34.02 -19.79 10.49
C ALA A 78 -33.32 -19.77 9.13
N SER A 79 -32.63 -20.87 8.83
CA SER A 79 -32.01 -21.08 7.52
C SER A 79 -33.07 -21.40 6.46
N GLY A 80 -32.83 -20.97 5.22
CA GLY A 80 -33.78 -21.21 4.12
C GLY A 80 -33.43 -20.48 2.83
N THR A 81 -34.33 -20.57 1.85
CA THR A 81 -34.20 -19.90 0.55
C THR A 81 -35.46 -19.10 0.24
N LEU A 82 -35.34 -17.78 0.12
CA LEU A 82 -36.41 -16.91 -0.37
C LEU A 82 -36.42 -16.96 -1.91
N ALA A 83 -37.46 -17.59 -2.46
CA ALA A 83 -37.71 -17.61 -3.90
C ALA A 83 -38.43 -16.35 -4.40
N ASN A 84 -38.89 -15.50 -3.49
CA ASN A 84 -39.53 -14.22 -3.78
C ASN A 84 -38.56 -13.28 -4.50
N ASP A 85 -39.08 -12.51 -5.44
CA ASP A 85 -38.38 -11.30 -5.89
C ASP A 85 -38.35 -10.29 -4.74
N ILE A 86 -37.24 -9.58 -4.57
CA ILE A 86 -37.02 -8.66 -3.46
C ILE A 86 -36.62 -7.31 -4.00
N ASN A 87 -37.36 -6.28 -3.63
CA ASN A 87 -37.03 -4.90 -3.92
C ASN A 87 -36.60 -4.19 -2.65
N LEU A 88 -35.39 -3.65 -2.65
CA LEU A 88 -34.74 -3.00 -1.52
C LEU A 88 -34.63 -1.50 -1.79
N GLY A 89 -35.32 -0.68 -1.01
CA GLY A 89 -35.20 0.78 -1.07
C GLY A 89 -35.76 1.40 -2.36
N ILE A 90 -36.58 0.69 -3.14
CA ILE A 90 -37.07 1.18 -4.45
C ILE A 90 -38.16 2.27 -4.38
N SER A 91 -38.56 2.72 -3.19
CA SER A 91 -39.54 3.81 -3.05
C SER A 91 -38.93 5.13 -3.52
N TYR A 92 -39.08 5.41 -4.81
CA TYR A 92 -38.79 6.71 -5.41
C TYR A 92 -39.76 7.75 -4.84
N CYS A 93 -39.24 8.73 -4.10
CA CYS A 93 -39.77 10.08 -4.23
C CYS A 93 -38.67 11.15 -4.16
N CYS A 94 -38.92 12.18 -4.93
CA CYS A 94 -38.04 13.18 -5.49
C CYS A 94 -37.46 14.13 -4.43
N PHE A 95 -36.17 14.45 -4.56
CA PHE A 95 -35.53 15.71 -4.13
C PHE A 95 -36.24 16.47 -2.97
N SER A 96 -35.94 16.10 -1.70
CA SER A 96 -35.87 16.98 -0.49
C SER A 96 -36.14 16.19 0.82
N PRO A 97 -35.51 16.53 1.98
CA PRO A 97 -34.11 16.35 2.44
C PRO A 97 -33.88 14.89 2.98
N PRO A 98 -32.76 14.51 3.66
CA PRO A 98 -32.36 13.10 3.77
C PRO A 98 -33.21 12.37 4.81
N ARG A 99 -34.30 11.74 4.39
CA ARG A 99 -34.79 10.57 5.11
C ARG A 99 -34.05 9.40 4.50
N THR A 100 -33.14 8.80 5.27
CA THR A 100 -32.46 7.57 4.87
C THR A 100 -33.47 6.44 4.90
N PHE A 101 -34.05 6.08 3.76
CA PHE A 101 -34.94 4.94 3.62
C PHE A 101 -34.11 3.69 3.32
N LEU A 102 -33.43 3.15 4.33
CA LEU A 102 -32.54 1.99 4.16
C LEU A 102 -33.33 0.69 4.35
N ALA A 103 -33.17 -0.23 3.41
CA ALA A 103 -33.71 -1.58 3.53
C ALA A 103 -32.66 -2.49 4.17
N HIS A 104 -33.01 -3.11 5.30
CA HIS A 104 -32.15 -4.02 6.05
C HIS A 104 -32.58 -5.46 5.81
N LEU A 105 -31.60 -6.31 5.53
CA LEU A 105 -31.73 -7.76 5.50
C LEU A 105 -30.84 -8.33 6.59
N GLU A 106 -31.41 -9.06 7.54
CA GLU A 106 -30.67 -9.56 8.70
C GLU A 106 -30.90 -11.06 8.88
N VAL A 107 -29.90 -11.78 9.37
CA VAL A 107 -29.99 -13.22 9.62
C VAL A 107 -29.42 -13.50 10.99
N ALA A 108 -30.15 -14.25 11.81
CA ALA A 108 -29.74 -14.61 13.14
C ALA A 108 -28.40 -15.37 13.13
N PRO A 109 -27.56 -15.23 14.19
CA PRO A 109 -26.27 -15.90 14.26
C PRO A 109 -26.37 -17.41 14.00
N GLY A 110 -25.46 -17.94 13.19
CA GLY A 110 -25.41 -19.36 12.82
C GLY A 110 -26.44 -19.82 11.77
N GLN A 111 -27.35 -18.94 11.33
CA GLN A 111 -28.31 -19.25 10.27
C GLN A 111 -27.83 -18.75 8.90
N THR A 112 -28.37 -19.34 7.84
CA THR A 112 -28.09 -18.96 6.45
C THR A 112 -29.37 -18.74 5.65
N LEU A 113 -29.56 -17.54 5.12
CA LEU A 113 -30.67 -17.21 4.23
C LEU A 113 -30.15 -17.00 2.81
N THR A 114 -30.68 -17.76 1.84
CA THR A 114 -30.37 -17.58 0.42
C THR A 114 -31.44 -16.73 -0.24
N LEU A 115 -31.03 -15.69 -0.98
CA LEU A 115 -31.90 -14.89 -1.83
C LEU A 115 -31.82 -15.45 -3.25
N ALA A 116 -32.90 -16.06 -3.75
CA ALA A 116 -32.92 -16.76 -5.04
C ALA A 116 -33.81 -16.10 -6.11
N GLY A 117 -34.84 -15.34 -5.71
CA GLY A 117 -35.62 -14.51 -6.63
C GLY A 117 -34.81 -13.32 -7.16
N ALA A 118 -35.39 -12.53 -8.07
CA ALA A 118 -34.75 -11.33 -8.58
C ALA A 118 -34.55 -10.30 -7.46
N VAL A 119 -33.42 -9.58 -7.46
CA VAL A 119 -33.14 -8.54 -6.45
C VAL A 119 -32.93 -7.19 -7.10
N GLN A 120 -33.72 -6.19 -6.71
CA GLN A 120 -33.54 -4.80 -7.14
C GLN A 120 -33.15 -3.93 -5.96
N ILE A 121 -32.14 -3.07 -6.14
CA ILE A 121 -31.68 -2.13 -5.12
C ILE A 121 -31.81 -0.70 -5.65
N GLY A 122 -32.66 0.10 -5.02
CA GLY A 122 -32.94 1.48 -5.41
C GLY A 122 -32.84 2.46 -4.25
N GLY A 123 -33.29 3.70 -4.49
CA GLY A 123 -33.39 4.76 -3.48
C GLY A 123 -32.08 5.00 -2.73
N ASP A 124 -32.13 4.91 -1.40
CA ASP A 124 -30.98 5.13 -0.53
C ASP A 124 -30.10 3.88 -0.34
N GLY A 125 -30.58 2.71 -0.76
CA GLY A 125 -29.81 1.47 -0.82
C GLY A 125 -30.18 0.38 0.19
N ALA A 126 -29.24 -0.54 0.40
CA ALA A 126 -29.45 -1.76 1.17
C ALA A 126 -28.33 -2.00 2.20
N ILE A 127 -28.73 -2.51 3.35
CA ILE A 127 -27.87 -2.93 4.45
C ILE A 127 -28.05 -4.44 4.66
N PHE A 128 -26.94 -5.15 4.74
CA PHE A 128 -26.89 -6.58 4.99
C PHE A 128 -26.24 -6.86 6.35
N GLY A 129 -27.00 -7.55 7.21
CA GLY A 129 -26.60 -7.91 8.55
C GLY A 129 -26.62 -6.73 9.54
N SER A 130 -26.27 -7.05 10.78
CA SER A 130 -26.07 -6.08 11.86
C SER A 130 -25.11 -6.66 12.90
N SER A 131 -24.66 -5.85 13.86
CA SER A 131 -23.77 -6.31 14.93
C SER A 131 -24.40 -7.40 15.83
N SER A 132 -25.73 -7.45 15.92
CA SER A 132 -26.48 -8.46 16.68
C SER A 132 -26.90 -9.66 15.81
N ASN A 133 -27.18 -9.44 14.53
CA ASN A 133 -27.61 -10.48 13.59
C ASN A 133 -26.50 -10.78 12.57
N SER A 134 -25.55 -11.60 13.00
CA SER A 134 -24.31 -11.91 12.29
C SER A 134 -24.35 -13.22 11.48
N GLY A 135 -25.54 -13.68 11.08
CA GLY A 135 -25.71 -14.84 10.21
C GLY A 135 -25.18 -14.63 8.78
N THR A 136 -25.44 -15.61 7.92
CA THR A 136 -25.02 -15.55 6.50
C THR A 136 -26.20 -15.24 5.59
N ILE A 137 -26.03 -14.26 4.71
CA ILE A 137 -26.91 -14.00 3.57
C ILE A 137 -26.19 -14.47 2.31
N VAL A 138 -26.73 -15.47 1.63
CA VAL A 138 -26.22 -15.92 0.32
C VAL A 138 -26.97 -15.17 -0.77
N PHE A 139 -26.27 -14.28 -1.47
CA PHE A 139 -26.79 -13.50 -2.58
C PHE A 139 -26.69 -14.33 -3.88
N ALA A 140 -27.74 -15.08 -4.18
CA ALA A 140 -27.83 -15.97 -5.34
C ALA A 140 -29.04 -15.68 -6.25
N PRO A 141 -29.38 -14.41 -6.54
CA PRO A 141 -30.62 -14.09 -7.23
C PRO A 141 -30.60 -14.55 -8.69
N SER A 142 -31.78 -14.79 -9.26
CA SER A 142 -31.95 -15.12 -10.68
C SER A 142 -31.52 -13.97 -11.61
N SER A 143 -31.66 -12.73 -11.14
CA SER A 143 -31.16 -11.50 -11.75
C SER A 143 -30.99 -10.43 -10.68
N ALA A 144 -30.08 -9.47 -10.86
CA ALA A 144 -29.98 -8.33 -9.97
C ALA A 144 -29.67 -7.01 -10.69
N SER A 145 -30.21 -5.91 -10.16
CA SER A 145 -29.95 -4.56 -10.64
C SER A 145 -29.87 -3.57 -9.49
N ALA A 146 -29.02 -2.56 -9.60
CA ALA A 146 -28.92 -1.50 -8.61
C ALA A 146 -28.84 -0.11 -9.26
N GLY A 147 -29.35 0.90 -8.57
CA GLY A 147 -29.14 2.30 -8.93
C GLY A 147 -27.69 2.75 -8.71
N THR A 148 -27.27 3.83 -9.36
CA THR A 148 -25.88 4.30 -9.35
C THR A 148 -25.44 5.00 -8.07
N PHE A 149 -26.37 5.60 -7.32
CA PHE A 149 -26.09 6.36 -6.09
C PHE A 149 -26.72 5.72 -4.86
N VAL A 150 -26.77 4.40 -4.82
CA VAL A 150 -27.33 3.65 -3.68
C VAL A 150 -26.22 3.25 -2.71
N LYS A 151 -26.51 3.24 -1.41
CA LYS A 151 -25.64 2.64 -0.40
C LYS A 151 -25.70 1.12 -0.52
N PHE A 152 -24.54 0.46 -0.46
CA PHE A 152 -24.45 -0.98 -0.33
C PHE A 152 -23.54 -1.29 0.84
N GLU A 153 -24.09 -1.74 1.95
CA GLU A 153 -23.35 -1.92 3.20
C GLU A 153 -23.51 -3.33 3.74
N VAL A 154 -22.40 -3.93 4.13
CA VAL A 154 -22.38 -5.15 4.94
C VAL A 154 -22.06 -4.71 6.36
N ALA A 155 -23.10 -4.54 7.17
CA ALA A 155 -23.01 -3.98 8.53
C ALA A 155 -22.71 -5.05 9.59
N GLY A 156 -22.83 -6.33 9.25
CA GLY A 156 -22.49 -7.44 10.12
C GLY A 156 -22.68 -8.81 9.46
N GLY A 157 -22.21 -9.86 10.12
CA GLY A 157 -22.33 -11.22 9.61
C GLY A 157 -21.57 -11.46 8.31
N THR A 158 -22.09 -12.34 7.46
CA THR A 158 -21.49 -12.65 6.16
C THR A 158 -22.47 -12.41 5.02
N LEU A 159 -22.14 -11.50 4.11
CA LEU A 159 -22.77 -11.45 2.79
C LEU A 159 -21.92 -12.27 1.82
N LYS A 160 -22.48 -13.40 1.37
CA LYS A 160 -21.79 -14.37 0.52
C LYS A 160 -22.32 -14.34 -0.92
N ALA A 161 -21.45 -14.24 -1.90
CA ALA A 161 -21.77 -14.42 -3.30
C ALA A 161 -22.23 -15.88 -3.55
N GLY A 162 -23.45 -16.04 -4.04
CA GLY A 162 -23.95 -17.31 -4.56
C GLY A 162 -23.80 -17.46 -6.07
N ASN A 163 -23.65 -16.34 -6.79
CA ASN A 163 -23.43 -16.27 -8.24
C ASN A 163 -22.82 -14.91 -8.64
N THR A 164 -22.69 -14.64 -9.95
CA THR A 164 -22.10 -13.41 -10.50
C THR A 164 -22.97 -12.15 -10.31
N GLN A 165 -24.21 -12.28 -9.85
CA GLN A 165 -25.12 -11.14 -9.71
C GLN A 165 -24.70 -10.19 -8.60
N LEU A 166 -23.98 -10.67 -7.58
CA LEU A 166 -23.38 -9.78 -6.58
C LEU A 166 -22.41 -8.80 -7.24
N GLY A 167 -21.54 -9.29 -8.14
CA GLY A 167 -20.62 -8.45 -8.91
C GLY A 167 -21.33 -7.43 -9.82
N ALA A 168 -22.47 -7.82 -10.42
CA ALA A 168 -23.28 -6.90 -11.21
C ALA A 168 -23.81 -5.73 -10.35
N VAL A 169 -24.29 -6.03 -9.14
CA VAL A 169 -24.75 -5.02 -8.18
C VAL A 169 -23.60 -4.14 -7.69
N THR A 170 -22.52 -4.73 -7.18
CA THR A 170 -21.41 -3.96 -6.58
C THR A 170 -20.67 -3.08 -7.58
N SER A 171 -20.72 -3.42 -8.87
CA SER A 171 -20.16 -2.59 -9.95
C SER A 171 -21.09 -1.45 -10.39
N ALA A 172 -22.39 -1.55 -10.11
CA ALA A 172 -23.37 -0.51 -10.43
C ALA A 172 -23.47 0.55 -9.34
N VAL A 173 -23.31 0.18 -8.06
CA VAL A 173 -23.42 1.11 -6.93
C VAL A 173 -22.24 2.09 -6.83
N TYR A 174 -22.45 3.17 -6.08
CA TYR A 174 -21.43 4.20 -5.84
C TYR A 174 -20.22 3.64 -5.06
N GLY A 175 -20.50 2.84 -4.04
CA GLY A 175 -19.49 2.20 -3.21
C GLY A 175 -20.08 1.08 -2.36
N VAL A 176 -19.20 0.21 -1.90
CA VAL A 176 -19.50 -0.89 -0.98
C VAL A 176 -18.78 -0.61 0.33
N GLN A 177 -19.53 -0.60 1.42
CA GLN A 177 -19.03 -0.45 2.77
C GLN A 177 -19.05 -1.82 3.46
N VAL A 178 -17.93 -2.22 4.08
CA VAL A 178 -17.85 -3.45 4.88
C VAL A 178 -17.40 -3.08 6.28
N ASP A 179 -18.32 -3.12 7.23
CA ASP A 179 -18.08 -2.64 8.59
C ASP A 179 -17.32 -3.65 9.45
N ALA A 180 -16.79 -3.18 10.58
CA ALA A 180 -16.07 -3.97 11.56
C ALA A 180 -16.82 -5.24 11.94
N GLY A 181 -16.16 -6.40 11.82
CA GLY A 181 -16.74 -7.70 12.14
C GLY A 181 -17.66 -8.27 11.05
N ALA A 182 -17.95 -7.52 9.99
CA ALA A 182 -18.65 -8.02 8.81
C ALA A 182 -17.69 -8.71 7.82
N VAL A 183 -18.24 -9.63 7.03
CA VAL A 183 -17.52 -10.37 5.98
C VAL A 183 -18.28 -10.25 4.66
N LEU A 184 -17.62 -9.74 3.63
CA LEU A 184 -18.02 -9.87 2.24
C LEU A 184 -17.30 -11.07 1.62
N ASP A 185 -17.98 -12.22 1.51
CA ASP A 185 -17.43 -13.44 0.93
C ASP A 185 -17.77 -13.53 -0.56
N LEU A 186 -16.78 -13.28 -1.41
CA LEU A 186 -16.94 -13.33 -2.87
C LEU A 186 -16.89 -14.76 -3.42
N ALA A 187 -16.60 -15.75 -2.58
CA ALA A 187 -16.37 -17.12 -2.98
C ALA A 187 -15.40 -17.18 -4.18
N ASN A 188 -15.82 -17.81 -5.28
CA ASN A 188 -15.07 -17.93 -6.52
C ASN A 188 -15.62 -17.03 -7.64
N TYR A 189 -16.44 -16.03 -7.33
CA TYR A 189 -17.08 -15.16 -8.32
C TYR A 189 -16.30 -13.85 -8.51
N PRO A 190 -15.78 -13.57 -9.71
CA PRO A 190 -15.15 -12.29 -9.99
C PRO A 190 -16.09 -11.13 -9.69
N THR A 191 -15.59 -10.12 -8.98
CA THR A 191 -16.41 -9.02 -8.46
C THR A 191 -15.66 -7.71 -8.66
N THR A 192 -16.36 -6.72 -9.22
CA THR A 192 -15.85 -5.35 -9.35
C THR A 192 -16.53 -4.47 -8.32
N ILE A 193 -15.75 -3.67 -7.60
CA ILE A 193 -16.21 -2.68 -6.64
C ILE A 193 -15.57 -1.34 -7.00
N ASN A 194 -16.37 -0.33 -7.29
CA ASN A 194 -15.85 0.99 -7.69
C ASN A 194 -15.15 1.72 -6.55
N GLN A 195 -15.75 1.66 -5.35
CA GLN A 195 -15.17 2.19 -4.12
C GLN A 195 -15.44 1.21 -2.99
N LEU A 196 -14.40 0.65 -2.40
CA LEU A 196 -14.49 -0.17 -1.20
C LEU A 196 -14.11 0.66 0.03
N GLY A 197 -14.99 0.66 1.03
CA GLY A 197 -14.82 1.32 2.31
C GLY A 197 -14.98 0.37 3.50
N GLY A 198 -14.58 0.85 4.67
CA GLY A 198 -14.78 0.16 5.95
C GLY A 198 -13.57 -0.63 6.44
N ASP A 199 -13.78 -1.35 7.54
CA ASP A 199 -12.78 -2.03 8.35
C ASP A 199 -13.08 -3.51 8.60
N GLY A 200 -14.07 -4.08 7.91
CA GLY A 200 -14.40 -5.50 7.94
C GLY A 200 -13.47 -6.38 7.09
N GLN A 201 -13.96 -7.55 6.70
CA GLN A 201 -13.20 -8.51 5.89
C GLN A 201 -13.82 -8.70 4.51
N VAL A 202 -12.98 -8.76 3.47
CA VAL A 202 -13.35 -9.24 2.15
C VAL A 202 -12.63 -10.56 1.88
N LYS A 203 -13.38 -11.61 1.56
CA LYS A 203 -12.85 -12.94 1.28
C LYS A 203 -12.94 -13.22 -0.22
N ILE A 204 -11.81 -13.58 -0.83
CA ILE A 204 -11.66 -13.83 -2.27
C ILE A 204 -11.15 -15.25 -2.53
N ASP A 205 -11.92 -16.29 -2.20
CA ASP A 205 -11.50 -17.70 -2.35
C ASP A 205 -11.52 -18.20 -3.81
N GLY A 206 -10.58 -17.71 -4.63
CA GLY A 206 -10.45 -18.01 -6.05
C GLY A 206 -11.08 -16.95 -6.97
N ALA A 207 -11.81 -15.99 -6.39
CA ALA A 207 -12.30 -14.81 -7.10
C ALA A 207 -11.17 -13.83 -7.46
N THR A 208 -11.37 -13.09 -8.55
CA THR A 208 -10.67 -11.82 -8.77
C THR A 208 -11.52 -10.69 -8.21
N LEU A 209 -10.99 -9.97 -7.24
CA LEU A 209 -11.56 -8.70 -6.78
C LEU A 209 -10.93 -7.56 -7.57
N ARG A 210 -11.75 -6.85 -8.35
CA ARG A 210 -11.37 -5.64 -9.06
C ARG A 210 -11.79 -4.42 -8.25
N LEU A 211 -10.86 -3.55 -7.90
CA LEU A 211 -11.13 -2.31 -7.19
C LEU A 211 -10.86 -1.09 -8.08
N GLY A 212 -11.78 -0.14 -8.04
CA GLY A 212 -11.51 1.27 -8.34
C GLY A 212 -10.85 1.97 -7.16
N TYR A 213 -10.82 3.31 -7.18
CA TYR A 213 -10.29 4.08 -6.04
C TYR A 213 -11.06 3.78 -4.76
N SER A 214 -10.34 3.42 -3.71
CA SER A 214 -10.92 2.86 -2.49
C SER A 214 -10.11 3.29 -1.26
N THR A 215 -10.75 3.34 -0.10
CA THR A 215 -10.05 3.53 1.19
C THR A 215 -10.55 2.46 2.15
N PHE A 216 -9.81 1.36 2.23
CA PHE A 216 -10.21 0.18 2.98
C PHE A 216 -9.25 -0.08 4.13
N ALA A 217 -9.76 0.01 5.35
CA ALA A 217 -9.02 -0.27 6.59
C ALA A 217 -9.09 -1.73 7.02
N GLY A 218 -9.97 -2.50 6.38
CA GLY A 218 -10.19 -3.90 6.66
C GLY A 218 -9.15 -4.83 6.07
N THR A 219 -9.48 -6.12 6.05
CA THR A 219 -8.59 -7.18 5.55
C THR A 219 -9.16 -7.86 4.31
N ILE A 220 -8.32 -8.08 3.31
CA ILE A 220 -8.60 -8.90 2.14
C ILE A 220 -7.86 -10.22 2.32
N VAL A 221 -8.58 -11.33 2.27
CA VAL A 221 -8.07 -12.68 2.56
C VAL A 221 -8.54 -13.69 1.51
N GLY A 222 -7.89 -14.87 1.44
CA GLY A 222 -8.30 -15.96 0.55
C GLY A 222 -7.25 -16.31 -0.51
N THR A 223 -7.61 -17.13 -1.48
CA THR A 223 -6.66 -17.66 -2.50
C THR A 223 -6.66 -16.86 -3.81
N GLY A 224 -7.58 -15.93 -3.97
CA GLY A 224 -7.83 -15.16 -5.17
C GLY A 224 -6.89 -13.98 -5.35
N MET A 225 -7.13 -13.25 -6.44
CA MET A 225 -6.30 -12.15 -6.93
C MET A 225 -6.96 -10.80 -6.63
N LEU A 226 -6.13 -9.80 -6.33
CA LEU A 226 -6.52 -8.40 -6.31
C LEU A 226 -6.07 -7.71 -7.61
N GLU A 227 -6.98 -6.99 -8.27
CA GLU A 227 -6.69 -6.21 -9.46
C GLU A 227 -7.20 -4.78 -9.26
N LEU A 228 -6.37 -3.79 -9.58
CA LEU A 228 -6.69 -2.37 -9.42
C LEU A 228 -6.73 -1.71 -10.78
N SER A 229 -7.82 -1.01 -11.06
CA SER A 229 -8.07 -0.32 -12.34
C SER A 229 -8.92 0.93 -12.10
N ASN A 230 -9.12 1.77 -13.11
CA ASN A 230 -10.09 2.88 -13.08
C ASN A 230 -9.94 3.80 -11.85
N SER A 231 -8.69 4.14 -11.51
CA SER A 231 -8.42 4.90 -10.29
C SER A 231 -8.84 6.37 -10.40
N ARG A 232 -9.06 6.88 -11.61
CA ARG A 232 -9.39 8.30 -11.88
C ARG A 232 -8.39 9.28 -11.23
N GLY A 233 -7.13 8.85 -11.09
CA GLY A 233 -6.06 9.60 -10.44
C GLY A 233 -6.13 9.60 -8.90
N GLN A 234 -7.05 8.86 -8.30
CA GLN A 234 -7.18 8.68 -6.86
C GLN A 234 -6.60 7.33 -6.43
N PRO A 235 -5.92 7.24 -5.27
CA PRO A 235 -5.33 5.97 -4.83
C PRO A 235 -6.40 4.97 -4.37
N THR A 236 -6.13 3.69 -4.60
CA THR A 236 -6.64 2.61 -3.75
C THR A 236 -5.75 2.49 -2.53
N GLN A 237 -6.23 2.96 -1.39
CA GLN A 237 -5.55 2.88 -0.10
C GLN A 237 -5.95 1.62 0.64
N LEU A 238 -4.98 0.74 0.87
CA LEU A 238 -5.13 -0.43 1.73
C LEU A 238 -4.45 -0.14 3.06
N LEU A 239 -5.24 0.03 4.12
CA LEU A 239 -4.75 0.39 5.46
C LEU A 239 -4.69 -0.81 6.40
N GLY A 240 -5.39 -1.90 6.10
CA GLY A 240 -5.33 -3.14 6.86
C GLY A 240 -4.25 -4.12 6.39
N SER A 241 -4.15 -5.25 7.09
CA SER A 241 -3.17 -6.31 6.81
C SER A 241 -3.79 -7.38 5.92
N ASN A 242 -3.46 -7.36 4.63
CA ASN A 242 -4.05 -8.28 3.65
C ASN A 242 -3.22 -9.56 3.52
N THR A 243 -3.88 -10.71 3.37
CA THR A 243 -3.26 -12.06 3.38
C THR A 243 -3.69 -12.94 2.21
N TYR A 244 -4.29 -12.36 1.17
CA TYR A 244 -4.67 -13.12 -0.02
C TYR A 244 -3.47 -13.67 -0.80
N ALA A 245 -3.63 -14.81 -1.48
CA ALA A 245 -2.49 -15.51 -2.09
C ALA A 245 -2.31 -15.27 -3.61
N GLY A 246 -3.34 -14.83 -4.34
CA GLY A 246 -3.32 -14.77 -5.81
C GLY A 246 -2.52 -13.62 -6.44
N GLY A 247 -1.85 -12.80 -5.62
CA GLY A 247 -1.06 -11.66 -6.06
C GLY A 247 -1.88 -10.43 -6.40
N THR A 248 -1.18 -9.39 -6.84
CA THR A 248 -1.75 -8.06 -7.10
C THR A 248 -1.43 -7.60 -8.51
N VAL A 249 -2.43 -7.11 -9.22
CA VAL A 249 -2.28 -6.40 -10.50
C VAL A 249 -2.61 -4.93 -10.30
N ILE A 250 -1.75 -4.04 -10.77
CA ILE A 250 -1.96 -2.58 -10.78
C ILE A 250 -1.93 -2.14 -12.24
N ASP A 251 -3.10 -1.83 -12.80
CA ASP A 251 -3.20 -1.39 -14.19
C ASP A 251 -2.55 -0.02 -14.42
N SER A 252 -2.33 0.34 -15.69
CA SER A 252 -1.61 1.55 -16.07
C SER A 252 -2.27 2.85 -15.58
N ASP A 253 -3.57 2.83 -15.37
CA ASP A 253 -4.34 3.95 -14.85
C ASP A 253 -4.54 3.86 -13.33
N ALA A 254 -3.93 2.88 -12.65
CA ALA A 254 -4.15 2.60 -11.24
C ALA A 254 -3.03 3.07 -10.32
N ILE A 255 -3.44 3.45 -9.10
CA ILE A 255 -2.52 3.80 -8.02
C ILE A 255 -2.86 2.91 -6.82
N LEU A 256 -1.92 2.06 -6.40
CA LEU A 256 -1.98 1.36 -5.12
C LEU A 256 -1.19 2.16 -4.08
N GLN A 257 -1.78 2.36 -2.90
CA GLN A 257 -1.09 2.90 -1.74
C GLN A 257 -1.25 1.97 -0.53
N LEU A 258 -0.12 1.55 0.04
CA LEU A 258 -0.11 0.81 1.32
C LEU A 258 0.04 1.80 2.47
N GLY A 259 -0.95 1.83 3.35
CA GLY A 259 -0.98 2.71 4.52
C GLY A 259 -1.27 4.17 4.20
N SER A 260 -1.42 4.97 5.26
CA SER A 260 -1.71 6.40 5.23
C SER A 260 -0.78 7.20 6.16
N GLY A 261 0.44 6.70 6.38
CA GLY A 261 1.43 7.24 7.31
C GLY A 261 1.47 6.52 8.67
N GLY A 262 0.55 5.58 8.91
CA GLY A 262 0.57 4.68 10.08
C GLY A 262 1.52 3.47 9.91
N THR A 263 1.37 2.48 10.79
CA THR A 263 2.16 1.24 10.81
C THR A 263 1.43 0.04 10.19
N SER A 264 0.35 0.30 9.46
CA SER A 264 -0.51 -0.73 8.85
C SER A 264 -0.67 -0.47 7.34
N GLY A 265 -1.21 -1.46 6.63
CA GLY A 265 -1.29 -1.49 5.18
C GLY A 265 -0.25 -2.44 4.60
N SER A 266 -0.70 -3.60 4.11
CA SER A 266 0.16 -4.58 3.43
C SER A 266 -0.61 -5.25 2.30
N ILE A 267 0.12 -5.88 1.39
CA ILE A 267 -0.42 -6.86 0.43
C ILE A 267 0.41 -8.14 0.51
N ALA A 268 -0.07 -9.20 -0.12
CA ALA A 268 0.60 -10.48 -0.20
C ALA A 268 0.75 -10.93 -1.67
N GLY A 269 1.78 -11.74 -1.93
CA GLY A 269 2.10 -12.23 -3.27
C GLY A 269 2.83 -11.21 -4.15
N ASN A 270 3.12 -11.62 -5.39
CA ASN A 270 3.81 -10.80 -6.39
C ASN A 270 2.93 -9.66 -6.91
N VAL A 271 3.58 -8.60 -7.40
CA VAL A 271 2.91 -7.40 -7.93
C VAL A 271 3.24 -7.23 -9.40
N ALA A 272 2.24 -7.35 -10.27
CA ALA A 272 2.32 -6.92 -11.66
C ALA A 272 1.91 -5.44 -11.73
N ASN A 273 2.91 -4.56 -11.76
CA ASN A 273 2.73 -3.11 -11.72
C ASN A 273 2.90 -2.48 -13.10
N SER A 274 1.80 -2.00 -13.67
CA SER A 274 1.78 -1.14 -14.87
C SER A 274 1.47 0.32 -14.52
N GLY A 275 0.93 0.60 -13.33
CA GLY A 275 0.59 1.93 -12.83
C GLY A 275 1.59 2.46 -11.81
N LEU A 276 1.11 2.86 -10.63
CA LEU A 276 1.93 3.39 -9.56
C LEU A 276 1.72 2.63 -8.25
N PHE A 277 2.80 2.08 -7.71
CA PHE A 277 2.81 1.43 -6.41
C PHE A 277 3.45 2.34 -5.35
N THR A 278 2.70 2.71 -4.32
CA THR A 278 3.15 3.60 -3.24
C THR A 278 3.18 2.90 -1.90
N VAL A 279 4.24 3.09 -1.13
CA VAL A 279 4.31 2.68 0.28
C VAL A 279 4.34 3.94 1.15
N ASN A 280 3.30 4.10 1.99
CA ASN A 280 3.13 5.22 2.89
C ASN A 280 2.96 4.71 4.33
N ARG A 281 4.06 4.19 4.89
CA ARG A 281 4.14 3.64 6.24
C ARG A 281 5.20 4.35 7.07
N SER A 282 5.01 4.47 8.38
CA SER A 282 5.95 5.11 9.31
C SER A 282 6.93 4.14 9.97
N ASP A 283 6.68 2.84 9.89
CA ASP A 283 7.51 1.79 10.48
C ASP A 283 8.46 1.13 9.46
N SER A 284 9.18 0.10 9.91
CA SER A 284 9.98 -0.74 9.02
C SER A 284 9.11 -1.84 8.40
N TYR A 285 8.99 -1.83 7.08
CA TYR A 285 8.20 -2.78 6.31
C TYR A 285 9.07 -3.52 5.30
N THR A 286 9.17 -4.85 5.46
CA THR A 286 9.89 -5.69 4.49
C THR A 286 8.93 -6.20 3.43
N PHE A 287 9.19 -5.84 2.17
CA PHE A 287 8.49 -6.36 1.00
C PHE A 287 9.35 -7.43 0.31
N SER A 288 8.96 -8.69 0.49
CA SER A 288 9.71 -9.86 0.02
C SER A 288 9.30 -10.37 -1.36
N SER A 289 8.13 -9.97 -1.84
CA SER A 289 7.60 -10.39 -3.15
C SER A 289 8.26 -9.64 -4.31
N VAL A 290 8.11 -10.19 -5.53
CA VAL A 290 8.60 -9.56 -6.76
C VAL A 290 7.63 -8.49 -7.24
N ILE A 291 8.16 -7.33 -7.59
CA ILE A 291 7.47 -6.28 -8.36
C ILE A 291 7.97 -6.37 -9.80
N SER A 292 7.05 -6.51 -10.76
CA SER A 292 7.31 -6.58 -12.20
C SER A 292 6.47 -5.56 -12.97
N GLY A 293 6.70 -5.40 -14.27
CA GLY A 293 5.89 -4.55 -15.16
C GLY A 293 6.49 -3.16 -15.42
N SER A 294 5.76 -2.30 -16.14
CA SER A 294 6.26 -0.99 -16.59
C SER A 294 6.02 0.16 -15.60
N GLY A 295 5.28 -0.09 -14.52
CA GLY A 295 4.84 0.91 -13.56
C GLY A 295 5.95 1.42 -12.65
N ALA A 296 5.67 2.53 -11.98
CA ALA A 296 6.59 3.20 -11.06
C ALA A 296 6.42 2.75 -9.61
N LEU A 297 7.48 2.88 -8.82
CA LEU A 297 7.48 2.69 -7.37
C LEU A 297 7.67 4.02 -6.65
N ARG A 298 6.95 4.24 -5.54
CA ARG A 298 7.10 5.43 -4.70
C ARG A 298 7.17 5.09 -3.20
N GLN A 299 8.23 5.56 -2.55
CA GLN A 299 8.32 5.59 -1.10
C GLN A 299 7.86 6.96 -0.60
N SER A 300 6.77 7.00 0.18
CA SER A 300 6.15 8.24 0.66
C SER A 300 6.08 8.34 2.19
N GLY A 301 6.15 7.22 2.90
CA GLY A 301 6.10 7.20 4.36
C GLY A 301 7.41 7.59 5.03
N SER A 302 7.35 8.02 6.28
CA SER A 302 8.53 8.37 7.08
C SER A 302 9.37 7.15 7.51
N GLY A 303 8.82 5.94 7.36
CA GLY A 303 9.45 4.69 7.76
C GLY A 303 10.50 4.16 6.78
N THR A 304 10.80 2.88 6.92
CA THR A 304 11.77 2.17 6.06
C THR A 304 11.07 1.08 5.27
N THR A 305 11.05 1.20 3.95
CA THR A 305 10.63 0.11 3.07
C THR A 305 11.85 -0.70 2.67
N ILE A 306 11.89 -1.99 3.02
CA ILE A 306 13.00 -2.91 2.72
C ILE A 306 12.57 -3.84 1.58
N LEU A 307 13.21 -3.74 0.42
CA LEU A 307 12.96 -4.61 -0.72
C LEU A 307 13.94 -5.79 -0.69
N THR A 308 13.41 -7.00 -0.52
CA THR A 308 14.19 -8.25 -0.60
C THR A 308 13.82 -9.11 -1.81
N GLY A 309 12.72 -8.81 -2.51
CA GLY A 309 12.34 -9.46 -3.76
C GLY A 309 13.29 -9.14 -4.93
N ALA A 310 13.36 -10.07 -5.89
CA ALA A 310 14.05 -9.89 -7.17
C ALA A 310 13.15 -9.13 -8.16
N ASN A 311 12.95 -7.85 -7.89
CA ASN A 311 12.18 -6.91 -8.71
C ASN A 311 12.70 -6.80 -10.15
N THR A 312 11.77 -6.76 -11.09
CA THR A 312 11.98 -6.69 -12.56
C THR A 312 11.20 -5.56 -13.22
N TYR A 313 10.54 -4.70 -12.45
CA TYR A 313 9.83 -3.54 -13.01
C TYR A 313 10.80 -2.60 -13.73
N THR A 314 10.30 -1.88 -14.75
CA THR A 314 11.12 -1.00 -15.58
C THR A 314 10.81 0.48 -15.38
N GLY A 315 9.70 0.81 -14.71
CA GLY A 315 9.37 2.20 -14.36
C GLY A 315 10.35 2.78 -13.33
N GLY A 316 10.36 4.10 -13.20
CA GLY A 316 11.23 4.79 -12.25
C GLY A 316 10.81 4.59 -10.78
N THR A 317 11.72 4.92 -9.88
CA THR A 317 11.46 4.96 -8.44
C THR A 317 11.59 6.37 -7.89
N THR A 318 10.62 6.80 -7.09
CA THR A 318 10.69 8.08 -6.37
C THR A 318 10.69 7.84 -4.86
N ILE A 319 11.70 8.37 -4.17
CA ILE A 319 11.78 8.36 -2.70
C ILE A 319 11.47 9.77 -2.23
N SER A 320 10.23 9.99 -1.80
CA SER A 320 9.74 11.30 -1.36
C SER A 320 10.01 11.57 0.12
N SER A 321 10.06 10.52 0.95
CA SER A 321 10.29 10.61 2.41
C SER A 321 10.87 9.30 2.93
N GLY A 322 11.32 9.30 4.19
CA GLY A 322 11.80 8.13 4.90
C GLY A 322 12.99 7.45 4.23
N THR A 323 12.99 6.11 4.26
CA THR A 323 14.09 5.30 3.73
C THR A 323 13.56 4.23 2.77
N LEU A 324 14.19 4.09 1.60
CA LEU A 324 14.09 2.90 0.77
C LEU A 324 15.38 2.10 0.90
N GLN A 325 15.31 0.85 1.34
CA GLN A 325 16.46 -0.03 1.51
C GLN A 325 16.36 -1.22 0.54
N ILE A 326 17.46 -1.48 -0.16
CA ILE A 326 17.62 -2.62 -1.07
C ILE A 326 18.44 -3.71 -0.37
N GLY A 327 17.82 -4.86 -0.16
CA GLY A 327 18.39 -5.97 0.61
C GLY A 327 18.34 -5.78 2.12
N ASN A 328 18.66 -6.84 2.85
CA ASN A 328 18.66 -6.89 4.32
C ASN A 328 19.96 -7.51 4.88
N GLY A 329 21.07 -7.28 4.19
CA GLY A 329 22.38 -7.86 4.50
C GLY A 329 22.67 -9.19 3.79
N GLY A 330 21.66 -9.80 3.17
CA GLY A 330 21.82 -10.96 2.27
C GLY A 330 22.19 -10.59 0.84
N THR A 331 22.01 -11.53 -0.08
CA THR A 331 22.26 -11.39 -1.52
C THR A 331 20.97 -11.18 -2.34
N SER A 332 19.86 -10.91 -1.65
CA SER A 332 18.53 -10.69 -2.25
C SER A 332 18.12 -9.22 -2.17
N GLY A 333 17.14 -8.83 -2.99
CA GLY A 333 16.66 -7.46 -3.14
C GLY A 333 17.22 -6.77 -4.39
N SER A 334 16.35 -6.29 -5.26
CA SER A 334 16.74 -5.50 -6.43
C SER A 334 15.86 -4.28 -6.60
N ILE A 335 16.35 -3.34 -7.39
CA ILE A 335 15.64 -2.14 -7.86
C ILE A 335 16.06 -1.91 -9.31
N SER A 336 15.16 -1.32 -10.11
CA SER A 336 15.38 -1.07 -11.53
C SER A 336 14.75 0.28 -11.91
N GLY A 337 15.13 0.81 -13.06
CA GLY A 337 14.77 2.16 -13.51
C GLY A 337 15.56 3.29 -12.82
N ASN A 338 15.39 4.52 -13.32
CA ASN A 338 15.98 5.71 -12.71
C ASN A 338 15.38 5.97 -11.32
N ILE A 339 16.19 6.53 -10.43
CA ILE A 339 15.78 6.86 -9.07
C ILE A 339 15.81 8.39 -8.86
N VAL A 340 14.69 8.94 -8.40
CA VAL A 340 14.60 10.28 -7.81
C VAL A 340 14.63 10.12 -6.29
N ASN A 341 15.79 10.30 -5.69
CA ASN A 341 16.00 10.20 -4.24
C ASN A 341 15.92 11.58 -3.59
N ASN A 342 14.85 11.87 -2.86
CA ASN A 342 14.71 13.11 -2.07
C ASN A 342 14.78 12.85 -0.54
N ALA A 343 15.10 11.62 -0.12
CA ALA A 343 15.25 11.25 1.29
C ALA A 343 16.46 10.33 1.46
N THR A 344 16.28 9.07 1.90
CA THR A 344 17.39 8.13 2.07
C THR A 344 17.22 6.89 1.19
N LEU A 345 18.25 6.58 0.41
CA LEU A 345 18.39 5.32 -0.32
C LEU A 345 19.52 4.50 0.28
N ILE A 346 19.23 3.27 0.71
CA ILE A 346 20.22 2.36 1.30
C ILE A 346 20.40 1.14 0.40
N PHE A 347 21.65 0.78 0.12
CA PHE A 347 22.00 -0.55 -0.39
C PHE A 347 22.63 -1.37 0.74
N ASN A 348 21.93 -2.41 1.17
CA ASN A 348 22.35 -3.33 2.22
C ASN A 348 22.38 -4.77 1.67
N ARG A 349 23.38 -5.02 0.83
CA ARG A 349 23.63 -6.32 0.19
C ARG A 349 25.05 -6.81 0.43
N SER A 350 25.24 -8.12 0.54
CA SER A 350 26.54 -8.75 0.83
C SER A 350 27.24 -9.33 -0.39
N ASP A 351 26.59 -9.41 -1.55
CA ASP A 351 27.19 -9.93 -2.77
C ASP A 351 28.19 -8.96 -3.41
N SER A 352 29.17 -9.52 -4.10
CA SER A 352 30.34 -8.82 -4.63
C SER A 352 30.14 -8.14 -5.99
N VAL A 353 28.97 -8.26 -6.63
CA VAL A 353 28.71 -7.63 -7.94
C VAL A 353 27.26 -7.17 -8.03
N ASN A 354 26.96 -6.03 -7.39
CA ASN A 354 25.69 -5.33 -7.57
C ASN A 354 25.92 -4.09 -8.44
N THR A 355 25.69 -4.21 -9.76
CA THR A 355 25.82 -3.06 -10.67
C THR A 355 24.47 -2.35 -10.81
N PHE A 356 24.41 -1.10 -10.37
CA PHE A 356 23.29 -0.22 -10.63
C PHE A 356 23.61 0.71 -11.80
N GLY A 357 23.06 0.38 -12.97
CA GLY A 357 23.33 1.08 -14.24
C GLY A 357 22.50 2.33 -14.50
N GLN A 358 21.46 2.59 -13.70
CA GLN A 358 20.51 3.68 -13.92
C GLN A 358 20.94 4.94 -13.16
N VAL A 359 20.32 6.08 -13.48
CA VAL A 359 20.64 7.37 -12.86
C VAL A 359 19.97 7.50 -11.49
N ILE A 360 20.75 7.92 -10.48
CA ILE A 360 20.24 8.42 -9.21
C ILE A 360 20.32 9.96 -9.22
N SER A 361 19.20 10.61 -8.93
CA SER A 361 19.04 12.07 -8.90
C SER A 361 18.31 12.52 -7.62
N GLY A 362 18.12 13.81 -7.42
CA GLY A 362 17.35 14.37 -6.29
C GLY A 362 18.21 14.91 -5.15
N THR A 363 17.58 15.33 -4.05
CA THR A 363 18.25 16.00 -2.92
C THR A 363 18.66 15.08 -1.78
N GLY A 364 18.36 13.78 -1.90
CA GLY A 364 18.54 12.78 -0.85
C GLY A 364 19.95 12.21 -0.74
N THR A 365 20.16 11.43 0.32
CA THR A 365 21.42 10.75 0.64
C THR A 365 21.42 9.32 0.10
N LEU A 366 22.54 8.89 -0.48
CA LEU A 366 22.82 7.49 -0.79
C LEU A 366 23.67 6.87 0.34
N VAL A 367 23.31 5.66 0.78
CA VAL A 367 24.07 4.92 1.81
C VAL A 367 24.44 3.53 1.31
N GLN A 368 25.73 3.24 1.25
CA GLN A 368 26.26 1.88 1.14
C GLN A 368 26.44 1.31 2.55
N MET A 369 25.60 0.35 2.91
CA MET A 369 25.58 -0.28 4.24
C MET A 369 26.00 -1.75 4.22
N GLY A 370 25.78 -2.44 3.11
CA GLY A 370 26.11 -3.84 2.97
C GLY A 370 27.61 -4.10 2.81
N THR A 371 28.04 -5.30 3.18
CA THR A 371 29.46 -5.75 3.07
C THR A 371 29.89 -6.05 1.64
N GLY A 372 28.94 -6.12 0.70
CA GLY A 372 29.17 -6.39 -0.70
C GLY A 372 29.77 -5.22 -1.49
N THR A 373 29.79 -5.36 -2.81
CA THR A 373 30.23 -4.28 -3.72
C THR A 373 29.07 -3.74 -4.52
N LEU A 374 28.78 -2.45 -4.35
CA LEU A 374 27.85 -1.70 -5.20
C LEU A 374 28.65 -0.92 -6.26
N THR A 375 28.38 -1.20 -7.52
CA THR A 375 28.94 -0.44 -8.65
C THR A 375 27.90 0.52 -9.19
N LEU A 376 28.16 1.81 -9.07
CA LEU A 376 27.36 2.88 -9.67
C LEU A 376 27.86 3.15 -11.09
N ALA A 377 27.09 2.68 -12.08
CA ALA A 377 27.40 2.84 -13.50
C ALA A 377 26.56 3.92 -14.20
N GLY A 378 25.50 4.43 -13.57
CA GLY A 378 24.76 5.60 -14.07
C GLY A 378 25.47 6.92 -13.79
N THR A 379 25.12 7.96 -14.57
CA THR A 379 25.59 9.34 -14.34
C THR A 379 24.79 9.98 -13.21
N ASN A 380 25.27 9.82 -11.98
CA ASN A 380 24.51 10.23 -10.79
C ASN A 380 24.62 11.73 -10.52
N THR A 381 23.48 12.36 -10.18
CA THR A 381 23.35 13.82 -9.98
C THR A 381 22.73 14.21 -8.64
N TYR A 382 22.51 13.25 -7.73
CA TYR A 382 21.93 13.56 -6.43
C TYR A 382 22.85 14.46 -5.59
N SER A 383 22.27 15.37 -4.80
CA SER A 383 23.01 16.41 -4.08
C SER A 383 23.10 16.21 -2.57
N GLY A 384 22.33 15.28 -1.99
CA GLY A 384 22.31 15.06 -0.53
C GLY A 384 23.55 14.35 0.03
N GLY A 385 24.43 13.84 -0.85
CA GLY A 385 25.69 13.21 -0.49
C GLY A 385 25.64 11.68 -0.44
N THR A 386 26.81 11.09 -0.19
CA THR A 386 27.04 9.65 -0.18
C THR A 386 27.68 9.24 1.15
N ILE A 387 27.15 8.21 1.79
CA ILE A 387 27.70 7.61 3.00
C ILE A 387 28.11 6.17 2.70
N VAL A 388 29.34 5.79 3.05
CA VAL A 388 29.84 4.43 2.94
C VAL A 388 30.22 3.90 4.32
N SER A 389 29.36 3.03 4.86
CA SER A 389 29.52 2.47 6.20
C SER A 389 30.21 1.10 6.18
N ALA A 390 30.06 0.31 5.12
CA ALA A 390 30.71 -0.99 4.94
C ALA A 390 30.87 -1.35 3.45
N GLY A 391 31.56 -2.45 3.18
CA GLY A 391 31.72 -2.99 1.82
C GLY A 391 32.48 -2.04 0.89
N THR A 392 32.22 -2.16 -0.42
CA THR A 392 32.83 -1.30 -1.44
C THR A 392 31.76 -0.58 -2.26
N LEU A 393 31.89 0.73 -2.41
CA LEU A 393 31.16 1.53 -3.38
C LEU A 393 32.09 1.88 -4.54
N GLN A 394 31.91 1.23 -5.69
CA GLN A 394 32.64 1.53 -6.91
C GLN A 394 31.91 2.59 -7.73
N ALA A 395 32.52 3.74 -7.95
CA ALA A 395 31.93 4.85 -8.69
C ALA A 395 32.50 4.96 -10.10
N ASN A 396 31.76 4.48 -11.09
CA ASN A 396 32.19 4.57 -12.49
C ASN A 396 31.81 5.90 -13.13
N ASN A 397 30.61 6.41 -12.87
CA ASN A 397 30.07 7.59 -13.55
C ASN A 397 29.51 8.68 -12.60
N GLY A 398 29.89 8.65 -11.32
CA GLY A 398 29.64 9.74 -10.35
C GLY A 398 29.11 9.27 -8.99
N LEU A 399 29.41 10.05 -7.95
CA LEU A 399 28.94 9.88 -6.56
C LEU A 399 27.90 10.95 -6.16
N GLY A 400 27.25 11.56 -7.16
CA GLY A 400 26.47 12.78 -6.96
C GLY A 400 27.37 14.01 -6.78
N THR A 401 26.76 15.13 -6.37
CA THR A 401 27.46 16.42 -6.14
C THR A 401 27.64 16.76 -4.66
N GLY A 402 27.04 15.97 -3.76
CA GLY A 402 27.08 16.21 -2.32
C GLY A 402 28.38 15.74 -1.65
N ASP A 403 28.39 15.81 -0.32
CA ASP A 403 29.52 15.36 0.51
C ASP A 403 29.67 13.83 0.44
N VAL A 404 30.91 13.35 0.50
CA VAL A 404 31.26 11.92 0.58
C VAL A 404 31.78 11.63 1.98
N THR A 405 31.03 10.81 2.72
CA THR A 405 31.35 10.37 4.08
C THR A 405 31.73 8.90 4.08
N ILE A 406 32.93 8.56 4.57
CA ILE A 406 33.40 7.18 4.65
C ILE A 406 33.65 6.83 6.13
N ASN A 407 32.93 5.84 6.66
CA ASN A 407 32.95 5.48 8.08
C ASN A 407 33.41 4.03 8.35
N GLY A 408 33.71 3.23 7.32
CA GLY A 408 34.18 1.86 7.52
C GLY A 408 34.38 1.04 6.24
N GLY A 409 33.72 1.38 5.14
CA GLY A 409 33.90 0.73 3.85
C GLY A 409 34.95 1.39 2.95
N THR A 410 34.93 1.02 1.67
CA THR A 410 35.80 1.53 0.62
C THR A 410 34.99 2.30 -0.42
N VAL A 411 35.40 3.53 -0.73
CA VAL A 411 34.99 4.20 -1.98
C VAL A 411 36.08 3.94 -3.00
N SER A 412 35.76 3.25 -4.08
CA SER A 412 36.69 2.96 -5.17
C SER A 412 36.33 3.80 -6.40
N VAL A 413 37.26 4.64 -6.82
CA VAL A 413 37.17 5.46 -8.02
C VAL A 413 38.39 5.14 -8.86
N ILE A 414 38.23 4.72 -10.11
CA ILE A 414 39.34 4.26 -10.95
C ILE A 414 39.37 5.05 -12.25
N ARG A 415 40.43 5.83 -12.46
CA ARG A 415 40.66 6.66 -13.65
C ARG A 415 39.48 7.58 -13.99
N ARG A 416 38.86 8.17 -12.96
CA ARG A 416 37.75 9.12 -13.14
C ARG A 416 38.13 10.52 -12.69
N THR A 417 37.33 11.48 -13.13
CA THR A 417 37.40 12.86 -12.65
C THR A 417 36.05 13.21 -12.07
N PHE A 418 36.01 13.57 -10.80
CA PHE A 418 34.78 14.01 -10.12
C PHE A 418 34.97 15.34 -9.40
N SER A 419 33.91 16.13 -9.42
CA SER A 419 33.74 17.30 -8.55
C SER A 419 32.68 16.95 -7.52
N LEU A 420 33.04 16.96 -6.25
CA LEU A 420 32.25 16.48 -5.12
C LEU A 420 32.17 17.58 -4.06
N GLY A 421 31.26 17.44 -3.09
CA GLY A 421 31.17 18.33 -1.93
C GLY A 421 32.42 18.27 -1.04
N ALA A 422 32.27 17.81 0.20
CA ALA A 422 33.37 17.54 1.12
C ALA A 422 33.78 16.07 1.10
N LEU A 423 35.02 15.79 1.49
CA LEU A 423 35.46 14.46 1.93
C LEU A 423 35.49 14.46 3.45
N GLN A 424 34.83 13.48 4.08
CA GLN A 424 34.80 13.39 5.54
C GLN A 424 34.65 11.95 6.02
N GLY A 425 34.83 11.74 7.32
CA GLY A 425 34.47 10.50 8.00
C GLY A 425 35.53 9.98 8.95
N GLY A 426 35.09 9.09 9.84
CA GLY A 426 35.89 8.58 10.96
C GLY A 426 36.80 7.39 10.64
N GLY A 427 36.72 6.83 9.42
CA GLY A 427 37.48 5.63 9.04
C GLY A 427 37.28 5.22 7.58
N GLY A 428 37.61 3.96 7.25
CA GLY A 428 37.48 3.38 5.91
C GLY A 428 38.57 3.79 4.92
N THR A 429 38.33 3.54 3.63
CA THR A 429 39.31 3.72 2.55
C THR A 429 38.75 4.51 1.38
N LEU A 430 39.51 5.50 0.89
CA LEU A 430 39.32 6.09 -0.43
C LEU A 430 40.39 5.53 -1.37
N GLU A 431 39.98 4.71 -2.32
CA GLU A 431 40.83 4.16 -3.38
C GLU A 431 40.65 5.00 -4.65
N MET A 432 41.71 5.69 -5.09
CA MET A 432 41.68 6.63 -6.20
C MET A 432 42.25 6.09 -7.51
N SER A 433 43.20 5.16 -7.47
CA SER A 433 43.76 4.45 -8.63
C SER A 433 43.81 5.28 -9.93
N GLY A 434 44.46 6.46 -9.87
CA GLY A 434 44.66 7.38 -11.00
C GLY A 434 43.51 8.36 -11.27
N SER A 435 42.66 8.60 -10.28
CA SER A 435 41.53 9.52 -10.37
C SER A 435 41.90 10.94 -9.92
N PHE A 436 41.21 11.92 -10.49
CA PHE A 436 41.31 13.33 -10.14
C PHE A 436 40.04 13.75 -9.40
N LEU A 437 40.14 13.97 -8.09
CA LEU A 437 39.00 14.30 -7.24
C LEU A 437 39.11 15.74 -6.74
N THR A 438 38.13 16.56 -7.08
CA THR A 438 38.04 17.95 -6.61
C THR A 438 36.92 18.08 -5.59
N PHE A 439 37.25 18.59 -4.40
CA PHE A 439 36.30 18.87 -3.32
C PHE A 439 36.02 20.37 -3.25
N ILE A 440 34.78 20.75 -3.55
CA ILE A 440 34.36 22.16 -3.68
C ILE A 440 33.73 22.73 -2.42
N SER A 441 33.58 21.93 -1.36
CA SER A 441 32.91 22.40 -0.14
C SER A 441 33.62 23.58 0.51
N GLU A 442 32.83 24.57 0.93
CA GLU A 442 33.27 25.72 1.74
C GLU A 442 33.48 25.33 3.21
N LYS A 443 33.05 24.15 3.63
CA LYS A 443 33.17 23.68 5.02
C LYS A 443 34.55 23.10 5.30
N SER A 444 35.06 23.34 6.50
CA SER A 444 36.20 22.58 7.02
C SER A 444 35.74 21.20 7.48
N THR A 445 36.45 20.16 7.05
CA THR A 445 36.12 18.76 7.31
C THR A 445 37.35 17.96 7.67
N THR A 446 37.15 16.82 8.34
CA THR A 446 38.22 15.88 8.68
C THR A 446 37.90 14.52 8.08
N PHE A 447 38.89 13.93 7.43
CA PHE A 447 38.87 12.54 7.01
C PHE A 447 39.97 11.77 7.73
N ALA A 448 39.57 10.82 8.57
CA ALA A 448 40.48 9.98 9.35
C ALA A 448 40.77 8.61 8.71
N GLY A 449 40.20 8.34 7.53
CA GLY A 449 40.42 7.08 6.82
C GLY A 449 41.71 7.06 5.98
N THR A 450 41.92 5.92 5.34
CA THR A 450 43.09 5.67 4.48
C THR A 450 42.85 6.19 3.08
N ILE A 451 43.84 6.85 2.48
CA ILE A 451 43.82 7.17 1.04
C ILE A 451 44.84 6.30 0.33
N VAL A 452 44.36 5.53 -0.66
CA VAL A 452 45.17 4.67 -1.51
C VAL A 452 45.08 5.18 -2.94
N ASP A 453 46.21 5.41 -3.58
CA ASP A 453 46.26 5.72 -5.01
C ASP A 453 47.36 4.90 -5.65
N SER A 454 47.03 4.04 -6.61
CA SER A 454 48.02 3.19 -7.29
C SER A 454 48.50 3.75 -8.64
N LEU A 455 47.92 4.85 -9.15
CA LEU A 455 48.15 5.33 -10.54
C LEU A 455 48.22 6.86 -10.70
N SER A 456 48.97 7.56 -9.84
CA SER A 456 49.26 9.01 -9.96
C SER A 456 48.00 9.89 -10.09
N GLY A 457 46.97 9.60 -9.29
CA GLY A 457 45.79 10.43 -9.11
C GLY A 457 46.09 11.73 -8.34
N GLN A 458 45.09 12.60 -8.26
CA GLN A 458 45.20 13.88 -7.57
C GLN A 458 43.96 14.14 -6.73
N LEU A 459 44.18 14.59 -5.50
CA LEU A 459 43.14 15.13 -4.62
C LEU A 459 43.30 16.65 -4.54
N THR A 460 42.26 17.39 -4.91
CA THR A 460 42.25 18.85 -4.93
C THR A 460 41.18 19.37 -3.99
N LYS A 461 41.56 20.25 -3.05
CA LYS A 461 40.61 21.05 -2.27
C LYS A 461 40.45 22.42 -2.94
N ALA A 462 39.26 22.71 -3.47
CA ALA A 462 38.97 23.92 -4.24
C ALA A 462 38.11 24.95 -3.51
N GLY A 463 37.18 24.52 -2.64
CA GLY A 463 36.37 25.45 -1.82
C GLY A 463 37.20 26.12 -0.72
N GLY A 464 36.68 27.17 -0.09
CA GLY A 464 37.39 27.98 0.92
C GLY A 464 37.67 27.30 2.26
N GLY A 465 36.98 26.19 2.59
CA GLY A 465 37.21 25.43 3.82
C GLY A 465 38.50 24.60 3.84
N ILE A 466 38.86 24.04 5.00
CA ILE A 466 40.06 23.19 5.17
C ILE A 466 39.67 21.70 5.16
N LEU A 467 40.33 20.88 4.33
CA LEU A 467 40.25 19.42 4.44
C LEU A 467 41.44 18.92 5.27
N THR A 468 41.15 18.45 6.49
CA THR A 468 42.13 17.84 7.39
C THR A 468 42.18 16.34 7.16
N LEU A 469 43.35 15.82 6.78
CA LEU A 469 43.58 14.38 6.63
C LEU A 469 44.34 13.88 7.84
N THR A 470 43.77 12.95 8.60
CA THR A 470 44.39 12.40 9.82
C THR A 470 44.71 10.91 9.73
N GLY A 471 44.24 10.22 8.69
CA GLY A 471 44.53 8.81 8.43
C GLY A 471 45.78 8.58 7.58
N PRO A 472 46.23 7.32 7.43
CA PRO A 472 47.42 6.98 6.65
C PRO A 472 47.19 7.20 5.14
N THR A 473 48.21 7.68 4.45
CA THR A 473 48.22 7.80 2.99
C THR A 473 49.27 6.84 2.42
N THR A 474 48.87 5.92 1.55
CA THR A 474 49.79 5.03 0.85
C THR A 474 49.82 5.40 -0.63
N THR A 475 50.83 6.18 -1.04
CA THR A 475 51.15 6.43 -2.44
C THR A 475 52.29 5.50 -2.87
N PRO A 476 52.33 5.00 -4.13
CA PRO A 476 53.51 4.34 -4.67
C PRO A 476 54.65 5.35 -4.66
N ALA A 477 55.77 4.95 -4.07
CA ALA A 477 56.98 5.75 -4.04
C ALA A 477 57.39 6.14 -5.48
N ALA A 478 57.34 7.43 -5.79
CA ALA A 478 57.97 8.01 -6.97
C ALA A 478 58.78 9.25 -6.55
N PRO A 479 59.97 9.47 -7.14
CA PRO A 479 61.06 10.20 -6.53
C PRO A 479 60.77 11.70 -6.41
N CYS A 480 61.18 12.30 -5.29
CA CYS A 480 61.14 13.74 -5.07
C CYS A 480 61.82 14.50 -6.21
N LEU A 481 61.05 15.29 -6.95
CA LEU A 481 61.56 16.43 -7.72
C LEU A 481 60.99 17.72 -7.10
N PRO A 482 61.82 18.72 -6.81
CA PRO A 482 61.38 19.93 -6.11
C PRO A 482 60.66 20.87 -7.08
N ALA A 483 59.42 21.24 -6.77
CA ALA A 483 58.76 22.40 -7.37
C ALA A 483 58.79 23.57 -6.38
N ARG A 484 59.13 24.76 -6.90
CA ARG A 484 59.28 26.04 -6.19
C ARG A 484 57.98 26.50 -5.48
N ALA A 485 58.08 26.68 -4.16
CA ALA A 485 57.33 27.60 -3.28
C ALA A 485 55.78 27.45 -3.14
N PRO A 486 55.17 27.88 -2.01
CA PRO A 486 55.02 27.04 -0.83
C PRO A 486 53.56 26.67 -0.55
N CYS A 487 53.25 25.38 -0.44
CA CYS A 487 52.16 24.91 0.42
C CYS A 487 52.80 24.43 1.72
N SER A 488 52.46 25.07 2.83
CA SER A 488 52.85 24.62 4.17
C SER A 488 52.07 23.36 4.54
N TRP A 489 52.77 22.23 4.59
CA TRP A 489 52.29 20.97 5.17
C TRP A 489 52.79 20.89 6.62
N GLU A 490 51.95 21.22 7.61
CA GLU A 490 52.29 20.92 9.00
C GLU A 490 51.76 19.53 9.37
N ARG A 491 52.69 18.57 9.48
CA ARG A 491 52.47 17.29 10.16
C ARG A 491 52.56 17.53 11.67
N ALA A 492 51.50 17.22 12.40
CA ALA A 492 51.58 16.92 13.82
C ALA A 492 51.82 15.41 14.01
N ALA A 493 53.08 14.99 14.14
CA ALA A 493 53.43 13.74 14.83
C ALA A 493 54.92 13.73 15.21
N ALA A 494 55.14 13.45 16.50
CA ALA A 494 56.39 13.46 17.22
C ALA A 494 57.46 12.48 16.71
N CYS A 495 58.72 12.89 16.82
CA CYS A 495 59.88 11.99 16.87
C CYS A 495 60.67 12.34 18.14
N PRO A 496 61.05 11.38 19.01
CA PRO A 496 61.67 11.67 20.29
C PRO A 496 63.18 11.97 20.15
N MET A 497 63.63 12.93 20.96
CA MET A 497 65.00 13.18 21.46
C MET A 497 66.18 13.27 20.48
N ALA A 498 66.77 14.47 20.39
CA ALA A 498 68.14 14.70 20.89
C ALA A 498 68.45 16.21 20.99
N VAL A 499 69.03 16.58 22.12
CA VAL A 499 69.45 17.92 22.56
C VAL A 499 70.59 18.47 21.69
N ARG A 500 70.47 19.73 21.22
CA ARG A 500 71.51 20.79 21.28
C ARG A 500 71.01 22.10 20.64
N SER A 501 70.88 23.13 21.48
CA SER A 501 71.03 24.56 21.14
C SER A 501 72.51 24.96 21.34
N PRO A 502 72.99 26.19 21.04
CA PRO A 502 72.33 27.41 20.53
C PRO A 502 73.06 28.13 19.35
N SER A 503 72.40 29.08 18.66
CA SER A 503 72.96 30.41 18.34
C SER A 503 71.97 31.35 17.63
N MET A 504 72.01 32.61 18.07
CA MET A 504 71.21 33.79 17.75
C MET A 504 71.38 34.39 16.33
N ALA A 505 70.34 35.10 15.86
CA ALA A 505 70.32 36.48 15.28
C ALA A 505 69.02 36.65 14.43
N ALA A 506 68.01 37.45 14.77
CA ALA A 506 67.86 38.91 14.93
C ALA A 506 67.47 39.70 13.64
N CYS A 507 66.26 40.30 13.71
CA CYS A 507 65.69 41.49 13.01
C CYS A 507 65.54 41.51 11.47
N TRP A 508 64.51 42.11 10.87
CA TRP A 508 63.95 43.46 11.12
C TRP A 508 62.44 43.63 10.84
N ILE A 509 61.83 44.45 11.72
CA ILE A 509 60.54 45.21 11.77
C ILE A 509 59.24 44.43 11.70
#